data_AF-A0A8S2KDK0-F1
#
_entry.id   AF-A0A8S2KDK0-F1
#
_cell.length_a   1.000
_cell.length_b   1.000
_cell.length_c   1.000
_cell.angle_alpha   90.00
_cell.angle_beta   90.00
_cell.angle_gamma   90.00
#
_symmetry.space_group_name_H-M   'P 1'
#
loop_
_entity.id
_entity.type
_entity.pdbx_description
1 polymer ?
#
loop_
_entity_poly.entity_id
_entity_poly.type
_entity_poly.pdbx_seq_one_letter_code
_entity_poly.pdbx_strand_id
1 'polypeptide(L)'
;MLDVFTDILTCLGLERKLSIRIEPGLLELGAARFGMHIFLKSIDWYNYGINVDLSYQPIMSTVPSVEREDEYYVRSKYVVREIEQRHENGESSLDNILIVAHATSPDTLTWDLVGRQPNVYDLFALSLNIGYLQMVITERKKQNKLWSLTQIPLQSATIKWV
;
A
#
# COMPACT_ATOMS: atom_id res chain seq x y z
N MET A 1 11.76 0.33 1.21
CA MET A 1 10.39 -0.23 1.16
C MET A 1 10.26 -1.32 0.10
N LEU A 2 10.82 -1.14 -1.10
CA LEU A 2 10.84 -2.20 -2.13
C LEU A 2 11.66 -3.45 -1.72
N ASP A 3 12.72 -3.27 -0.94
CA ASP A 3 13.49 -4.40 -0.38
C ASP A 3 12.63 -5.26 0.56
N VAL A 4 11.84 -4.62 1.43
CA VAL A 4 10.87 -5.30 2.32
C VAL A 4 9.89 -6.14 1.51
N PHE A 5 9.40 -5.62 0.38
CA PHE A 5 8.48 -6.38 -0.45
C PHE A 5 9.18 -7.56 -1.13
N THR A 6 10.42 -7.38 -1.57
CA THR A 6 11.25 -8.46 -2.14
C THR A 6 11.51 -9.58 -1.12
N ASP A 7 11.82 -9.22 0.13
CA ASP A 7 12.02 -10.18 1.22
C ASP A 7 10.73 -10.94 1.55
N ILE A 8 9.57 -10.26 1.56
CA ILE A 8 8.26 -10.90 1.75
C ILE A 8 8.00 -11.91 0.62
N LEU A 9 8.20 -11.53 -0.64
CA LEU A 9 7.99 -12.43 -1.78
C LEU A 9 8.93 -13.64 -1.73
N THR A 10 10.20 -13.43 -1.35
CA THR A 10 11.20 -14.48 -1.19
C THR A 10 10.80 -15.45 -0.07
N CYS A 11 10.37 -14.94 1.09
CA CYS A 11 9.89 -15.77 2.19
C CYS A 11 8.65 -16.60 1.81
N LEU A 12 7.80 -16.08 0.91
CA LEU A 12 6.62 -16.78 0.40
C LEU A 12 6.94 -17.71 -0.79
N GLY A 13 8.15 -17.70 -1.34
CA GLY A 13 8.53 -18.44 -2.54
C GLY A 13 7.79 -17.97 -3.80
N LEU A 14 7.44 -16.68 -3.86
CA LEU A 14 6.66 -16.04 -4.92
C LEU A 14 7.46 -15.06 -5.77
N GLU A 15 8.74 -14.85 -5.47
CA GLU A 15 9.60 -13.83 -6.10
C GLU A 15 9.75 -14.02 -7.62
N ARG A 16 9.62 -15.25 -8.12
CA ARG A 16 9.63 -15.58 -9.56
C ARG A 16 8.24 -15.62 -10.20
N LYS A 17 7.17 -15.60 -9.41
CA LYS A 17 5.78 -15.71 -9.87
C LYS A 17 5.07 -14.37 -9.92
N LEU A 18 5.42 -13.47 -9.01
CA LEU A 18 4.80 -12.15 -8.88
C LEU A 18 5.84 -11.06 -9.15
N SER A 19 5.49 -10.14 -10.04
CA SER A 19 6.23 -8.92 -10.29
C SER A 19 5.66 -7.77 -9.46
N ILE A 20 6.54 -6.96 -8.88
CA ILE A 20 6.21 -5.81 -8.06
C ILE A 20 5.70 -4.67 -8.95
N ARG A 21 4.56 -4.08 -8.57
CA ARG A 21 4.00 -2.89 -9.21
C ARG A 21 4.26 -1.66 -8.35
N ILE A 22 4.97 -0.68 -8.92
CA ILE A 22 5.35 0.55 -8.20
C ILE A 22 4.27 1.60 -8.43
N GLU A 23 3.55 1.98 -7.39
CA GLU A 23 2.48 2.98 -7.42
C GLU A 23 2.88 4.23 -6.59
N PRO A 24 3.33 5.32 -7.24
CA PRO A 24 3.61 6.59 -6.55
C PRO A 24 2.39 7.16 -5.81
N GLY A 25 1.18 6.84 -6.23
CA GLY A 25 -0.04 7.22 -5.51
C GLY A 25 -0.15 6.68 -4.08
N LEU A 26 0.69 5.71 -3.68
CA LEU A 26 0.72 5.15 -2.32
C LEU A 26 1.69 5.86 -1.37
N LEU A 27 2.35 6.93 -1.81
CA LEU A 27 3.33 7.65 -1.00
C LEU A 27 2.75 8.33 0.22
N GLU A 28 3.55 8.40 1.28
CA GLU A 28 3.21 9.12 2.50
C GLU A 28 2.98 10.61 2.26
N LEU A 29 2.14 11.18 3.13
CA LEU A 29 1.87 12.61 3.16
C LEU A 29 3.16 13.41 3.29
N GLY A 30 3.34 14.41 2.44
CA GLY A 30 4.50 15.30 2.47
C GLY A 30 5.77 14.73 1.84
N ALA A 31 5.78 13.48 1.37
CA ALA A 31 6.96 12.88 0.75
C ALA A 31 7.53 13.72 -0.41
N ALA A 32 6.64 14.17 -1.31
CA ALA A 32 7.06 14.96 -2.46
C ALA A 32 7.64 16.33 -2.09
N ARG A 33 7.26 16.90 -0.94
CA ARG A 33 7.82 18.15 -0.40
C ARG A 33 9.31 18.01 -0.10
N PHE A 34 9.73 16.83 0.36
CA PHE A 34 11.13 16.54 0.70
C PHE A 34 11.96 16.05 -0.49
N GLY A 35 11.49 16.27 -1.72
CA GLY A 35 12.20 15.79 -2.90
C GLY A 35 12.06 14.29 -3.15
N MET A 36 11.24 13.58 -2.36
CA MET A 36 11.03 12.14 -2.56
C MET A 36 10.17 11.83 -3.78
N HIS A 37 9.79 12.82 -4.60
CA HIS A 37 9.24 12.58 -5.94
C HIS A 37 10.28 11.96 -6.91
N ILE A 38 11.56 11.93 -6.53
CA ILE A 38 12.68 11.35 -7.29
C ILE A 38 12.82 9.85 -6.93
N PHE A 39 11.79 9.05 -7.18
CA PHE A 39 11.96 7.60 -7.14
C PHE A 39 12.93 7.16 -8.22
N LEU A 40 13.74 6.15 -7.91
CA LEU A 40 14.34 5.30 -8.93
C LEU A 40 13.20 4.80 -9.83
N LYS A 41 13.38 4.90 -11.16
CA LYS A 41 12.36 4.46 -12.12
C LYS A 41 12.20 2.95 -12.00
N SER A 42 11.06 2.43 -12.41
CA SER A 42 10.82 0.97 -12.43
C SER A 42 11.93 0.19 -13.15
N ILE A 43 12.50 0.77 -14.22
CA ILE A 43 13.63 0.19 -14.95
C ILE A 43 14.91 0.15 -14.11
N ASP A 44 15.16 1.13 -13.25
CA ASP A 44 16.34 1.16 -12.40
C ASP A 44 16.26 0.03 -11.38
N TRP A 45 15.11 -0.16 -10.74
CA TRP A 45 14.85 -1.29 -9.83
C TRP A 45 14.98 -2.65 -10.51
N TYR A 46 14.45 -2.76 -11.73
CA TYR A 46 14.62 -3.97 -12.53
C TYR A 46 16.11 -4.27 -12.80
N ASN A 47 16.90 -3.25 -13.13
CA ASN A 47 18.34 -3.38 -13.34
C ASN A 47 19.09 -3.74 -12.04
N TYR A 48 18.57 -3.38 -10.87
CA TYR A 48 19.07 -3.84 -9.56
C TYR A 48 18.67 -5.27 -9.22
N GLY A 49 17.97 -5.98 -10.11
CA GLY A 49 17.57 -7.38 -9.92
C GLY A 49 16.24 -7.57 -9.18
N ILE A 50 15.49 -6.49 -8.96
CA ILE A 50 14.14 -6.58 -8.39
C ILE A 50 13.15 -6.93 -9.50
N ASN A 51 12.32 -7.95 -9.30
CA ASN A 51 11.30 -8.36 -10.26
C ASN A 51 10.15 -7.33 -10.31
N VAL A 52 10.34 -6.25 -11.07
CA VAL A 52 9.35 -5.17 -11.25
C VAL A 52 8.56 -5.36 -12.55
N ASP A 53 7.25 -5.13 -12.49
CA ASP A 53 6.36 -5.10 -13.66
C ASP A 53 6.60 -3.81 -14.45
N LEU A 54 7.43 -3.88 -15.48
CA LEU A 54 7.72 -2.73 -16.35
C LEU A 54 6.55 -2.33 -17.25
N SER A 55 5.54 -3.19 -17.39
CA SER A 55 4.32 -2.88 -18.16
C SER A 55 3.27 -2.14 -17.33
N TYR A 56 3.41 -2.16 -16.00
CA TYR A 56 2.49 -1.50 -15.09
C TYR A 56 2.43 0.00 -15.35
N GLN A 57 1.22 0.49 -15.62
CA GLN A 57 0.93 1.91 -15.71
C GLN A 57 0.39 2.42 -14.37
N PRO A 58 1.14 3.26 -13.65
CA PRO A 58 0.69 3.79 -12.37
C PRO A 58 -0.64 4.54 -12.52
N ILE A 59 -1.50 4.40 -11.53
CA ILE A 59 -2.72 5.19 -11.37
C ILE A 59 -2.35 6.66 -11.21
N MET A 60 -1.30 6.95 -10.42
CA MET A 60 -0.73 8.27 -10.32
C MET A 60 0.77 8.23 -10.57
N SER A 61 1.24 8.93 -11.60
CA SER A 61 2.68 9.04 -11.89
C SER A 61 3.40 10.07 -11.01
N THR A 62 2.66 11.00 -10.41
CA THR A 62 3.18 12.06 -9.53
C THR A 62 2.20 12.32 -8.40
N VAL A 63 2.71 12.67 -7.22
CA VAL A 63 1.89 13.14 -6.10
C VAL A 63 2.12 14.64 -5.86
N PRO A 64 1.12 15.37 -5.31
CA PRO A 64 1.26 16.80 -5.05
C PRO A 64 2.45 17.10 -4.12
N SER A 65 3.20 18.16 -4.42
CA SER A 65 4.33 18.60 -3.59
C SER A 65 3.89 19.21 -2.26
N VAL A 66 2.67 19.74 -2.21
CA VAL A 66 1.98 20.19 -0.99
C VAL A 66 0.61 19.53 -1.02
N GLU A 67 0.30 18.82 0.05
CA GLU A 67 -0.94 18.08 0.23
C GLU A 67 -1.32 18.20 1.71
N ARG A 68 -2.60 18.45 1.97
CA ARG A 68 -3.21 18.44 3.31
C ARG A 68 -3.70 17.04 3.65
N GLU A 69 -3.96 16.77 4.92
CA GLU A 69 -4.38 15.46 5.40
C GLU A 69 -5.69 15.00 4.72
N ASP A 70 -6.66 15.88 4.52
CA ASP A 70 -7.92 15.60 3.82
C ASP A 70 -7.68 15.21 2.36
N GLU A 71 -6.82 15.94 1.66
CA GLU A 71 -6.40 15.63 0.28
C GLU A 71 -5.69 14.28 0.20
N TYR A 72 -4.83 13.96 1.18
CA TYR A 72 -4.15 12.67 1.27
C TYR A 72 -5.11 11.50 1.44
N TYR A 73 -6.14 11.64 2.27
CA TYR A 73 -7.20 10.63 2.42
C TYR A 73 -7.97 10.42 1.11
N VAL A 74 -8.25 11.50 0.37
CA VAL A 74 -8.92 11.43 -0.95
C VAL A 74 -8.04 10.74 -1.99
N ARG A 75 -6.76 11.10 -2.08
CA ARG A 75 -5.79 10.43 -2.97
C ARG A 75 -5.67 8.94 -2.64
N SER A 76 -5.52 8.62 -1.36
CA SER A 76 -5.41 7.26 -0.86
C SER A 76 -6.63 6.42 -1.23
N LYS A 77 -7.84 6.97 -1.03
CA LYS A 77 -9.09 6.36 -1.47
C LYS A 77 -9.10 6.12 -2.98
N TYR A 78 -8.78 7.13 -3.77
CA TYR A 78 -8.78 7.03 -5.23
C TYR A 78 -7.88 5.89 -5.71
N VAL A 79 -6.63 5.87 -5.25
CA VAL A 79 -5.64 4.85 -5.64
C VAL A 79 -6.10 3.45 -5.25
N VAL A 80 -6.60 3.25 -4.04
CA VAL A 80 -7.05 1.91 -3.57
C VAL A 80 -8.25 1.42 -4.35
N ARG A 81 -9.23 2.29 -4.64
CA ARG A 81 -10.41 1.92 -5.42
C ARG A 81 -10.07 1.58 -6.87
N GLU A 82 -9.12 2.30 -7.46
CA GLU A 82 -8.59 1.97 -8.79
C GLU A 82 -7.82 0.64 -8.78
N ILE A 83 -7.03 0.36 -7.73
CA ILE A 83 -6.36 -0.95 -7.56
C ILE A 83 -7.41 -2.06 -7.46
N GLU A 84 -8.44 -1.91 -6.63
CA GLU A 84 -9.56 -2.85 -6.49
C GLU A 84 -10.22 -3.11 -7.86
N GLN A 85 -10.62 -2.05 -8.56
CA GLN A 85 -11.30 -2.15 -9.84
C GLN A 85 -10.43 -2.80 -10.94
N ARG A 86 -9.15 -2.42 -11.04
CA ARG A 86 -8.23 -3.01 -12.03
C ARG A 86 -7.95 -4.48 -11.73
N HIS A 87 -7.92 -4.86 -10.45
CA HIS A 87 -7.74 -6.25 -10.06
C HIS A 87 -8.98 -7.08 -10.40
N GLU A 88 -10.19 -6.58 -10.11
CA GLU A 88 -11.46 -7.26 -10.45
C GLU A 88 -11.67 -7.46 -11.95
N ASN A 89 -11.21 -6.50 -12.76
CA ASN A 89 -11.34 -6.57 -14.22
C ASN A 89 -10.16 -7.31 -14.89
N GLY A 90 -9.12 -7.67 -14.15
CA GLY A 90 -7.96 -8.35 -14.68
C GLY A 90 -8.21 -9.84 -14.89
N GLU A 91 -7.42 -10.46 -15.77
CA GLU A 91 -7.41 -11.93 -15.97
C GLU A 91 -6.68 -12.69 -14.84
N SER A 92 -6.33 -12.00 -13.75
CA SER A 92 -5.60 -12.58 -12.62
C SER A 92 -6.48 -13.60 -11.90
N SER A 93 -6.00 -14.84 -11.78
CA SER A 93 -6.63 -15.88 -10.95
C SER A 93 -6.36 -15.70 -9.45
N LEU A 94 -5.68 -14.62 -9.05
CA LEU A 94 -5.38 -14.29 -7.65
C LEU A 94 -6.54 -13.47 -7.09
N ASP A 95 -7.05 -13.86 -5.93
CA ASP A 95 -8.13 -13.15 -5.23
C ASP A 95 -7.60 -12.05 -4.27
N ASN A 96 -6.30 -12.05 -3.98
CA ASN A 96 -5.70 -11.25 -2.92
C ASN A 96 -4.79 -10.14 -3.48
N ILE A 97 -4.84 -8.97 -2.84
CA ILE A 97 -3.98 -7.83 -3.10
C ILE A 97 -3.13 -7.56 -1.86
N LEU A 98 -1.81 -7.51 -2.02
CA LEU A 98 -0.88 -7.06 -0.98
C LEU A 98 -0.40 -5.65 -1.32
N ILE A 99 -0.65 -4.70 -0.42
CA ILE A 99 -0.15 -3.33 -0.52
C ILE A 99 0.90 -3.12 0.56
N VAL A 100 2.14 -2.83 0.15
CA VAL A 100 3.24 -2.46 1.04
C VAL A 100 3.46 -0.96 0.90
N ALA A 101 3.23 -0.22 1.99
CA ALA A 101 3.25 1.23 2.01
C ALA A 101 3.75 1.76 3.36
N HIS A 102 3.32 2.95 3.78
CA HIS A 102 3.86 3.71 4.91
C HIS A 102 3.06 3.52 6.20
N ALA A 103 3.56 4.08 7.31
CA ALA A 103 2.94 3.94 8.62
C ALA A 103 1.46 4.33 8.63
N THR A 104 1.06 5.41 7.94
CA THR A 104 -0.34 5.86 7.91
C THR A 104 -1.23 5.07 6.94
N SER A 105 -0.65 4.23 6.09
CA SER A 105 -1.37 3.51 5.03
C SER A 105 -2.43 2.54 5.54
N PRO A 106 -2.24 1.78 6.63
CA PRO A 106 -3.29 0.93 7.18
C PRO A 106 -4.62 1.65 7.44
N ASP A 107 -4.60 2.92 7.85
CA ASP A 107 -5.84 3.69 8.04
C ASP A 107 -6.28 4.40 6.76
N THR A 108 -5.38 5.16 6.13
CA THR A 108 -5.67 5.99 4.95
C THR A 108 -6.09 5.19 3.71
N LEU A 109 -5.62 3.95 3.57
CA LEU A 109 -5.99 3.07 2.47
C LEU A 109 -7.25 2.26 2.75
N THR A 110 -7.71 2.14 4.01
CA THR A 110 -8.81 1.21 4.37
C THR A 110 -10.07 1.88 4.90
N TRP A 111 -10.01 3.12 5.39
CA TRP A 111 -11.15 3.82 6.01
C TRP A 111 -12.41 3.79 5.12
N ASP A 112 -12.26 4.10 3.82
CA ASP A 112 -13.36 4.15 2.85
C ASP A 112 -13.85 2.76 2.48
N LEU A 113 -12.96 1.76 2.40
CA LEU A 113 -13.34 0.37 2.14
C LEU A 113 -14.36 -0.06 3.19
N VAL A 114 -14.05 0.16 4.47
CA VAL A 114 -14.88 -0.31 5.60
C VAL A 114 -15.95 0.68 6.04
N GLY A 115 -16.20 1.75 5.27
CA GLY A 115 -17.27 2.72 5.54
C GLY A 115 -17.06 3.57 6.80
N ARG A 116 -15.81 3.80 7.22
CA ARG A 116 -15.45 4.74 8.31
C ARG A 116 -15.38 6.18 7.79
N GLN A 117 -15.19 7.13 8.69
CA GLN A 117 -14.80 8.51 8.35
C GLN A 117 -13.27 8.64 8.39
N PRO A 118 -12.67 9.54 7.60
CA PRO A 118 -11.23 9.72 7.58
C PRO A 118 -10.75 10.38 8.88
N ASN A 119 -9.63 9.92 9.44
CA ASN A 119 -9.04 10.49 10.64
C ASN A 119 -8.04 11.61 10.32
N VAL A 120 -8.57 12.73 9.81
CA VAL A 120 -7.78 13.85 9.30
C VAL A 120 -6.96 14.56 10.39
N TYR A 121 -7.44 14.58 11.64
CA TYR A 121 -6.84 15.39 12.71
C TYR A 121 -5.73 14.68 13.50
N ASP A 122 -5.78 13.36 13.62
CA ASP A 122 -4.85 12.60 14.46
C ASP A 122 -3.85 11.76 13.64
N LEU A 123 -3.74 11.99 12.33
CA LEU A 123 -2.91 11.19 11.43
C LEU A 123 -1.44 11.09 11.89
N PHE A 124 -0.88 12.19 12.40
CA PHE A 124 0.48 12.19 12.95
C PHE A 124 0.59 11.32 14.21
N ALA A 125 -0.33 11.47 15.16
CA ALA A 125 -0.35 10.66 16.38
C ALA A 125 -0.55 9.16 16.07
N LEU A 126 -1.36 8.85 15.05
CA LEU A 126 -1.53 7.50 14.55
C LEU A 126 -0.22 6.93 14.01
N SER A 127 0.54 7.71 13.23
CA SER A 127 1.81 7.26 12.63
C SER A 127 2.86 6.83 13.66
N LEU A 128 2.86 7.46 14.85
CA LEU A 128 3.78 7.13 15.94
C LEU A 128 3.46 5.80 16.63
N ASN A 129 2.23 5.29 16.46
CA ASN A 129 1.77 4.06 17.11
C ASN A 129 1.84 2.84 16.20
N ILE A 130 2.37 2.99 14.98
CA ILE A 130 2.40 1.92 13.99
C ILE A 130 3.80 1.31 13.93
N GLY A 131 3.86 0.02 14.27
CA GLY A 131 5.09 -0.75 14.24
C GLY A 131 5.53 -1.11 12.82
N TYR A 132 6.81 -1.41 12.63
CA TYR A 132 7.29 -1.97 11.37
C TYR A 132 6.57 -3.28 11.03
N LEU A 133 6.24 -3.46 9.75
CA LEU A 133 5.49 -4.61 9.24
C LEU A 133 4.10 -4.79 9.86
N GLN A 134 3.58 -3.78 10.57
CA GLN A 134 2.21 -3.81 11.01
C GLN A 134 1.27 -3.88 9.81
N MET A 135 0.37 -4.85 9.85
CA MET A 135 -0.53 -5.18 8.76
C MET A 135 -1.97 -4.94 9.20
N VAL A 136 -2.84 -4.67 8.24
CA VAL A 136 -4.29 -4.78 8.39
C VAL A 136 -4.81 -5.59 7.22
N ILE A 137 -5.88 -6.34 7.44
CA ILE A 137 -6.54 -7.11 6.38
C ILE A 137 -7.98 -6.63 6.28
N THR A 138 -8.36 -6.25 5.08
CA THR A 138 -9.76 -6.00 4.71
C THR A 138 -10.23 -7.11 3.80
N GLU A 139 -11.39 -7.68 4.09
CA GLU A 139 -11.99 -8.76 3.30
C GLU A 139 -13.35 -8.32 2.76
N ARG A 140 -13.60 -8.55 1.46
CA ARG A 140 -14.88 -8.30 0.80
C ARG A 140 -15.76 -9.54 0.89
N LYS A 141 -16.84 -9.49 1.68
CA LYS A 141 -17.72 -10.65 1.86
C LYS A 141 -18.52 -10.93 0.58
N LYS A 142 -18.53 -12.19 0.14
CA LYS A 142 -19.27 -12.62 -1.08
C LYS A 142 -20.77 -12.32 -1.05
N GLN A 143 -21.39 -12.32 0.14
CA GLN A 143 -22.84 -12.21 0.31
C GLN A 143 -23.38 -10.78 0.12
N ASN A 144 -22.72 -9.78 0.70
CA ASN A 144 -23.18 -8.39 0.69
C ASN A 144 -22.23 -7.43 -0.04
N LYS A 145 -21.11 -7.94 -0.56
CA LYS A 145 -20.05 -7.18 -1.25
C LYS A 145 -19.44 -6.05 -0.40
N LEU A 146 -19.65 -6.07 0.91
CA LEU A 146 -19.10 -5.08 1.84
C LEU A 146 -17.71 -5.52 2.30
N TRP A 147 -16.82 -4.55 2.45
CA TRP A 147 -15.51 -4.76 3.06
C TRP A 147 -15.60 -4.66 4.58
N SER A 148 -14.83 -5.49 5.27
CA SER A 148 -14.67 -5.42 6.72
C SER A 148 -13.23 -5.71 7.13
N LEU A 149 -12.77 -5.11 8.22
CA LEU A 149 -11.52 -5.51 8.86
C LEU A 149 -11.65 -6.94 9.39
N THR A 150 -10.64 -7.76 9.16
CA THR A 150 -10.55 -9.13 9.68
C THR A 150 -9.30 -9.30 10.53
N GLN A 151 -9.24 -10.38 11.29
CA GLN A 151 -8.07 -10.68 12.10
C GLN A 151 -6.90 -11.10 11.22
N ILE A 152 -5.70 -10.64 11.58
CA ILE A 152 -4.48 -11.04 10.92
C ILE A 152 -4.18 -12.48 11.35
N PRO A 153 -3.96 -13.42 10.41
CA PRO A 153 -3.62 -14.81 10.75
C PRO A 153 -2.18 -14.94 11.30
N LEU A 154 -1.44 -13.83 11.38
CA LEU A 154 -0.06 -13.72 11.84
C LEU A 154 -0.02 -12.97 13.18
N GLN A 155 0.81 -13.47 14.10
CA GLN A 155 1.04 -12.81 15.38
C GLN A 155 1.91 -11.56 15.18
N SER A 156 1.59 -10.48 15.91
CA SER A 156 2.43 -9.28 15.92
C SER A 156 3.85 -9.60 16.41
N ALA A 157 4.86 -9.09 15.71
CA ALA A 157 6.26 -9.24 16.09
C ALA A 157 6.69 -8.05 16.95
N THR A 158 6.95 -8.29 18.24
CA THR A 158 7.50 -7.28 19.15
C THR A 158 8.90 -7.69 19.58
N ILE A 159 9.92 -7.00 19.06
CA ILE A 159 11.29 -7.17 19.53
C ILE A 159 11.52 -6.17 20.66
N LYS A 160 11.77 -6.69 21.87
CA LYS A 160 12.25 -5.87 22.99
C LYS A 160 13.77 -5.98 23.01
N TRP A 161 14.46 -4.86 22.78
CA TRP A 161 15.88 -4.76 23.06
C TRP A 161 16.05 -4.79 24.59
N VAL A 162 16.78 -5.79 25.09
CA VAL A 162 17.18 -5.90 26.51
C VAL A 162 18.54 -5.25 26.67
#